data_AF-A0AAD0MU78-F1
#
_entry.id   AF-A0AAD0MU78-F1
#
_cell.length_a   1.000
_cell.length_b   1.000
_cell.length_c   1.000
_cell.angle_alpha   90.00
_cell.angle_beta   90.00
_cell.angle_gamma   90.00
#
_symmetry.space_group_name_H-M   'P 1'
#
loop_
_entity.id
_entity.type
_entity.pdbx_description
1 polymer ?
#
loop_
_entity_poly.entity_id
_entity_poly.type
_entity_poly.pdbx_seq_one_letter_code
_entity_poly.pdbx_strand_id
1 'polypeptide(L)'
;MPMALPLGLLFSLLFGVMIWMLPAPFVVAAAIGIVAVATIMRRPVRGLLLFCLIGTFLPYSTVQIGIRTTVSEALIMLTWASYLLHAVFQERQRVPHMLRPERLLVALMLFSAFPFLAGQLTVVAEGNGPINWIRWLFNLSILFLVPRLLTDLKTLENAVIALLGGTLLLLLLSIGVYVTKGSATAIIPILGSLGYSGADILSQSLLSLASRMGSPWMHPNVAGGALAMLLPLAFCFGMTRSGAARKLGLTVAALGAVGLLLTGSRGALLSLIAMMLLMARRRIPHLGRLLMGGLVAGIVLLMFYPPLHDRLMGLFSDDDASTAIRFLEYSHFPDAVATFPFGIGFKTDPPVLGYTEFGISNLWLNYIYKIGIPGMLLFIAITVSWWKEVRPGSGRIVLTRDNGIALGCTTGVLAALFSGLFDHYFSFTSVLVAFFWLFVGISLYETRRLRASAYTTPRHLEASHEPGASS
;
A
#
# COMPACT_ATOMS: atom_id res chain seq x y z
N MET A 1 -14.08 -40.92 7.66
CA MET A 1 -14.59 -39.66 8.23
C MET A 1 -14.92 -39.78 9.73
N PRO A 2 -13.95 -40.01 10.65
CA PRO A 2 -14.25 -40.13 12.09
C PRO A 2 -14.14 -38.81 12.88
N MET A 3 -13.58 -37.74 12.30
CA MET A 3 -13.35 -36.45 12.99
C MET A 3 -14.49 -35.44 12.85
N ALA A 4 -15.46 -35.67 11.95
CA ALA A 4 -16.50 -34.68 11.64
C ALA A 4 -17.54 -34.52 12.76
N LEU A 5 -17.95 -35.64 13.37
CA LEU A 5 -18.91 -35.65 14.48
C LEU A 5 -18.37 -34.96 15.76
N PRO A 6 -17.15 -35.26 16.26
CA PRO A 6 -16.63 -34.61 17.45
C PRO A 6 -16.34 -33.11 17.23
N LEU A 7 -15.86 -32.69 16.04
CA LEU A 7 -15.73 -31.27 15.72
C LEU A 7 -17.10 -30.57 15.64
N GLY A 8 -18.11 -31.22 15.04
CA GLY A 8 -19.46 -30.69 14.96
C GLY A 8 -20.06 -30.44 16.35
N LEU A 9 -19.95 -31.43 17.25
CA LEU A 9 -20.38 -31.32 18.65
C LEU A 9 -19.65 -30.20 19.39
N LEU A 10 -18.33 -30.13 19.27
CA LEU A 10 -17.52 -29.07 19.88
C LEU A 10 -17.99 -27.68 19.42
N PHE A 11 -18.12 -27.46 18.11
CA PHE A 11 -18.58 -26.18 17.58
C PHE A 11 -20.01 -25.85 18.01
N SER A 12 -20.93 -26.81 18.01
CA SER A 12 -22.30 -26.59 18.46
C SER A 12 -22.39 -26.22 19.95
N LEU A 13 -21.54 -26.82 20.80
CA LEU A 13 -21.48 -26.51 22.22
C LEU A 13 -20.85 -25.14 22.47
N LEU A 14 -19.80 -24.80 21.71
CA LEU A 14 -19.15 -23.48 21.77
C LEU A 14 -20.12 -22.37 21.34
N PHE A 15 -20.83 -22.54 20.22
CA PHE A 15 -21.85 -21.58 19.79
C PHE A 15 -23.05 -21.52 20.74
N GLY A 16 -23.49 -22.65 21.31
CA GLY A 16 -24.55 -22.69 22.30
C GLY A 16 -24.21 -21.88 23.55
N VAL A 17 -23.00 -22.04 24.07
CA VAL A 17 -22.48 -21.23 25.20
C VAL A 17 -22.36 -19.75 24.82
N MET A 18 -21.88 -19.43 23.62
CA MET A 18 -21.78 -18.04 23.16
C MET A 18 -23.15 -17.36 23.04
N ILE A 19 -24.17 -18.04 22.51
CA ILE A 19 -25.54 -17.52 22.44
C ILE A 19 -26.11 -17.25 23.83
N TRP A 20 -25.75 -18.08 24.80
CA TRP A 20 -26.20 -17.92 26.18
C TRP A 20 -25.51 -16.76 26.91
N MET A 21 -24.23 -16.52 26.63
CA MET A 21 -23.42 -15.54 27.38
C MET A 21 -23.24 -14.17 26.69
N LEU A 22 -23.45 -14.07 25.37
CA LEU A 22 -23.17 -12.86 24.60
C LEU A 22 -24.41 -12.33 23.88
N PRO A 23 -24.54 -11.00 23.73
CA PRO A 23 -25.57 -10.42 22.88
C PRO A 23 -25.46 -10.93 21.44
N ALA A 24 -26.60 -11.12 20.78
CA ALA A 24 -26.72 -11.60 19.40
C ALA A 24 -25.71 -11.00 18.39
N PRO A 25 -25.44 -9.67 18.36
CA PRO A 25 -24.46 -9.11 17.42
C PRO A 25 -23.04 -9.65 17.60
N PHE A 26 -22.60 -9.92 18.84
CA PHE A 26 -21.27 -10.48 19.10
C PHE A 26 -21.16 -11.94 18.66
N VAL A 27 -22.23 -12.71 18.83
CA VAL A 27 -22.31 -14.10 18.36
C VAL A 27 -22.25 -14.17 16.84
N VAL A 28 -23.00 -13.29 16.16
CA VAL A 28 -22.98 -13.19 14.69
C VAL A 28 -21.61 -12.75 14.20
N ALA A 29 -20.99 -11.75 14.84
CA ALA A 29 -19.64 -11.31 14.49
C ALA A 29 -18.60 -12.43 14.67
N ALA A 30 -18.68 -13.19 15.76
CA ALA A 30 -17.82 -14.35 15.97
C ALA A 30 -18.04 -15.45 14.93
N ALA A 31 -19.30 -15.72 14.55
CA ALA A 31 -19.63 -16.66 13.49
C ALA A 31 -19.00 -16.26 12.15
N ILE A 32 -19.15 -14.98 11.78
CA ILE A 32 -18.54 -14.42 10.56
C ILE A 32 -17.01 -14.53 10.65
N GLY A 33 -16.42 -14.22 11.80
CA GLY A 33 -14.98 -14.34 12.03
C GLY A 33 -14.46 -15.78 11.83
N ILE A 34 -15.14 -16.77 12.42
CA ILE A 34 -14.78 -18.19 12.28
C ILE A 34 -14.93 -18.65 10.83
N VAL A 35 -16.04 -18.29 10.17
CA VAL A 35 -16.26 -18.61 8.75
C VAL A 35 -15.18 -17.96 7.88
N ALA A 36 -14.81 -16.72 8.14
CA ALA A 36 -13.75 -16.01 7.42
C ALA A 36 -12.39 -16.71 7.62
N VAL A 37 -12.03 -17.05 8.86
CA VAL A 37 -10.80 -17.78 9.17
C VAL A 37 -10.78 -19.13 8.47
N ALA A 38 -11.82 -19.95 8.61
CA ALA A 38 -11.92 -21.24 7.95
C ALA A 38 -11.85 -21.11 6.42
N THR A 39 -12.47 -20.07 5.86
CA THR A 39 -12.47 -19.78 4.43
C THR A 39 -11.09 -19.42 3.90
N ILE A 40 -10.32 -18.63 4.66
CA ILE A 40 -8.94 -18.27 4.34
C ILE A 40 -8.05 -19.50 4.49
N MET A 41 -8.19 -20.25 5.59
CA MET A 41 -7.42 -21.48 5.83
C MET A 41 -7.56 -22.47 4.69
N ARG A 42 -8.76 -22.61 4.10
CA ARG A 42 -9.01 -23.47 2.94
C ARG A 42 -8.47 -22.93 1.62
N ARG A 43 -8.35 -21.61 1.46
CA ARG A 43 -7.89 -20.95 0.23
C ARG A 43 -7.12 -19.67 0.58
N PRO A 44 -5.78 -19.72 0.67
CA PRO A 44 -4.96 -18.58 1.12
C PRO A 44 -5.14 -17.33 0.25
N VAL A 45 -5.41 -17.51 -1.05
CA VAL A 45 -5.73 -16.42 -1.98
C VAL A 45 -6.84 -15.52 -1.45
N ARG A 46 -7.87 -16.07 -0.80
CA ARG A 46 -8.97 -15.27 -0.23
C ARG A 46 -8.51 -14.33 0.86
N GLY A 47 -7.52 -14.73 1.66
CA GLY A 47 -6.90 -13.88 2.68
C GLY A 47 -6.19 -12.67 2.04
N LEU A 48 -5.43 -12.89 0.97
CA LEU A 48 -4.79 -11.81 0.22
C LEU A 48 -5.81 -10.87 -0.44
N LEU A 49 -6.90 -11.39 -1.00
CA LEU A 49 -7.97 -10.58 -1.58
C LEU A 49 -8.69 -9.74 -0.52
N LEU A 50 -8.98 -10.32 0.64
CA LEU A 50 -9.56 -9.60 1.77
C LEU A 50 -8.61 -8.53 2.29
N PHE A 51 -7.30 -8.81 2.37
CA PHE A 51 -6.29 -7.81 2.69
C PHE A 51 -6.30 -6.64 1.68
N CYS A 52 -6.37 -6.94 0.37
CA CYS A 52 -6.44 -5.90 -0.66
C CYS A 52 -7.67 -4.99 -0.49
N LEU A 53 -8.82 -5.56 -0.14
CA LEU A 53 -10.06 -4.83 0.08
C LEU A 53 -10.05 -4.04 1.41
N ILE A 54 -9.82 -4.74 2.52
CA ILE A 54 -9.91 -4.17 3.86
C ILE A 54 -8.73 -3.25 4.14
N GLY A 55 -7.52 -3.59 3.71
CA GLY A 55 -6.36 -2.75 3.95
C GLY A 55 -6.44 -1.41 3.22
N THR A 56 -7.06 -1.34 2.02
CA THR A 56 -7.22 -0.06 1.31
C THR A 56 -8.35 0.78 1.88
N PHE A 57 -9.38 0.13 2.43
CA PHE A 57 -10.53 0.80 3.03
C PHE A 57 -10.31 1.21 4.50
N LEU A 58 -9.94 0.26 5.37
CA LEU A 58 -9.82 0.38 6.82
C LEU A 58 -8.44 -0.13 7.32
N PRO A 59 -7.33 0.50 6.89
CA PRO A 59 -5.97 0.03 7.13
C PRO A 59 -5.66 -0.20 8.62
N TYR A 60 -6.07 0.72 9.49
CA TYR A 60 -5.71 0.74 10.90
C TYR A 60 -6.83 0.30 11.84
N SER A 61 -7.87 -0.35 11.31
CA SER A 61 -8.87 -1.02 12.15
C SER A 61 -8.18 -2.06 13.03
N THR A 62 -8.42 -2.02 14.34
CA THR A 62 -7.72 -2.89 15.30
C THR A 62 -8.63 -3.96 15.89
N VAL A 63 -8.02 -5.09 16.23
CA VAL A 63 -8.64 -6.18 16.97
C VAL A 63 -7.72 -6.56 18.13
N GLN A 64 -8.30 -6.84 19.30
CA GLN A 64 -7.56 -7.35 20.44
C GLN A 64 -7.59 -8.87 20.44
N ILE A 65 -6.48 -9.51 20.07
CA ILE A 65 -6.30 -10.97 20.14
C ILE A 65 -5.04 -11.23 20.99
N GLY A 66 -5.17 -11.07 22.31
CA GLY A 66 -4.04 -11.09 23.27
C GLY A 66 -3.13 -9.86 23.18
N ILE A 67 -2.76 -9.45 21.97
CA ILE A 67 -2.06 -8.23 21.60
C ILE A 67 -2.96 -7.42 20.66
N ARG A 68 -2.92 -6.08 20.75
CA ARG A 68 -3.59 -5.20 19.78
C ARG A 68 -2.89 -5.30 18.43
N THR A 69 -3.58 -5.81 17.42
CA THR A 69 -3.08 -5.91 16.03
C THR A 69 -4.09 -5.30 15.06
N THR A 70 -3.65 -4.86 13.88
CA THR A 70 -4.58 -4.40 12.85
C THR A 70 -5.23 -5.59 12.13
N VAL A 71 -6.48 -5.43 11.68
CA VAL A 71 -7.17 -6.45 10.86
C VAL A 71 -6.34 -6.78 9.61
N SER A 72 -5.76 -5.76 8.97
CA SER A 72 -4.92 -5.89 7.79
C SER A 72 -3.70 -6.79 8.04
N GLU A 73 -3.00 -6.59 9.15
CA GLU A 73 -1.83 -7.42 9.51
C GLU A 73 -2.25 -8.85 9.89
N ALA A 74 -3.34 -9.00 10.63
CA ALA A 74 -3.89 -10.32 10.96
C ALA A 74 -4.24 -11.12 9.69
N LEU A 75 -4.78 -10.46 8.65
CA LEU A 75 -5.06 -11.09 7.36
C LEU A 75 -3.78 -11.54 6.65
N ILE A 76 -2.71 -10.74 6.67
CA ILE A 76 -1.41 -11.14 6.09
C ILE A 76 -0.85 -12.36 6.84
N MET A 77 -0.83 -12.31 8.18
CA MET A 77 -0.35 -13.41 9.02
C MET A 77 -1.14 -14.70 8.79
N LEU A 78 -2.47 -14.61 8.76
CA LEU A 78 -3.36 -15.74 8.51
C LEU A 78 -3.19 -16.30 7.09
N THR A 79 -2.94 -15.43 6.10
CA THR A 79 -2.66 -15.84 4.72
C THR A 79 -1.36 -16.64 4.64
N TRP A 80 -0.31 -16.19 5.33
CA TRP A 80 0.95 -16.95 5.45
C TRP A 80 0.75 -18.28 6.17
N ALA A 81 0.06 -18.28 7.31
CA ALA A 81 -0.24 -19.49 8.06
C ALA A 81 -0.99 -20.50 7.18
N SER A 82 -2.00 -20.06 6.43
CA SER A 82 -2.74 -20.90 5.47
C SER A 82 -1.84 -21.46 4.39
N TYR A 83 -1.01 -20.61 3.78
CA TYR A 83 -0.11 -21.03 2.73
C TYR A 83 0.91 -22.06 3.23
N LEU A 84 1.54 -21.82 4.38
CA LEU A 84 2.54 -22.73 4.96
C LEU A 84 1.91 -24.06 5.39
N LEU A 85 0.71 -24.02 5.98
CA LEU A 85 -0.03 -25.22 6.34
C LEU A 85 -0.32 -26.07 5.09
N HIS A 86 -0.77 -25.43 4.01
CA HIS A 86 -0.99 -26.10 2.73
C HIS A 86 0.32 -26.65 2.15
N ALA A 87 1.43 -25.92 2.25
CA ALA A 87 2.73 -26.38 1.76
C ALA A 87 3.24 -27.63 2.51
N VAL A 88 2.96 -27.74 3.81
CA VAL A 88 3.31 -28.93 4.62
C VAL A 88 2.46 -30.14 4.23
N PHE A 89 1.14 -29.94 4.02
CA PHE A 89 0.23 -31.06 3.72
C PHE A 89 0.09 -31.39 2.24
N GLN A 90 0.53 -30.52 1.34
CA GLN A 90 0.48 -30.73 -0.11
C GLN A 90 1.91 -30.80 -0.65
N GLU A 91 2.42 -32.01 -0.87
CA GLU A 91 3.79 -32.33 -1.34
C GLU A 91 4.22 -31.69 -2.67
N ARG A 92 3.37 -30.88 -3.34
CA ARG A 92 3.58 -30.38 -4.71
C ARG A 92 3.60 -28.86 -4.88
N GLN A 93 3.75 -28.07 -3.83
CA GLN A 93 3.96 -26.63 -4.02
C GLN A 93 5.42 -26.33 -4.38
N ARG A 94 5.69 -26.19 -5.70
CA ARG A 94 6.99 -25.71 -6.18
C ARG A 94 7.20 -24.27 -5.71
N VAL A 95 8.18 -24.07 -4.83
CA VAL A 95 8.61 -22.74 -4.41
C VAL A 95 9.13 -21.97 -5.63
N PRO A 96 8.58 -20.78 -5.95
CA PRO A 96 9.07 -19.98 -7.06
C PRO A 96 10.55 -19.64 -6.90
N HIS A 97 11.32 -19.69 -7.99
CA HIS A 97 12.73 -19.28 -7.96
C HIS A 97 12.85 -17.79 -7.65
N MET A 98 13.58 -17.46 -6.58
CA MET A 98 13.78 -16.09 -6.13
C MET A 98 14.58 -15.24 -7.13
N LEU A 99 14.03 -14.09 -7.47
CA LEU A 99 14.68 -13.05 -8.25
C LEU A 99 15.74 -12.30 -7.42
N ARG A 100 16.59 -11.51 -8.08
CA ARG A 100 17.59 -10.67 -7.39
C ARG A 100 16.96 -9.68 -6.40
N PRO A 101 15.87 -8.94 -6.72
CA PRO A 101 15.22 -8.05 -5.76
C PRO A 101 14.69 -8.79 -4.53
N GLU A 102 14.18 -10.01 -4.71
CA GLU A 102 13.66 -10.87 -3.63
C GLU A 102 14.77 -11.30 -2.68
N ARG A 103 15.92 -11.76 -3.20
CA ARG A 103 17.08 -12.14 -2.39
C ARG A 103 17.63 -10.96 -1.60
N LEU A 104 17.67 -9.78 -2.21
CA LEU A 104 18.08 -8.55 -1.53
C LEU A 104 17.09 -8.13 -0.44
N LEU A 105 15.78 -8.32 -0.67
CA LEU A 105 14.76 -8.09 0.37
C LEU A 105 14.92 -9.06 1.54
N VAL A 106 15.21 -10.34 1.30
CA VAL A 106 15.55 -11.29 2.36
C VAL A 106 16.79 -10.82 3.12
N ALA A 107 17.83 -10.35 2.43
CA ALA A 107 19.02 -9.81 3.08
C ALA A 107 18.70 -8.57 3.95
N LEU A 108 17.82 -7.67 3.50
CA LEU A 108 17.33 -6.54 4.30
C LEU A 108 16.55 -7.01 5.54
N MET A 109 15.67 -8.00 5.38
CA MET A 109 14.89 -8.58 6.49
C MET A 109 15.82 -9.21 7.53
N LEU A 110 16.81 -9.99 7.11
CA LEU A 110 17.80 -10.59 8.00
C LEU A 110 18.67 -9.53 8.68
N PHE A 111 19.16 -8.55 7.91
CA PHE A 111 19.97 -7.46 8.45
C PHE A 111 19.18 -6.64 9.48
N SER A 112 17.87 -6.43 9.28
CA SER A 112 17.03 -5.66 10.20
C SER A 112 16.99 -6.20 11.64
N ALA A 113 17.34 -7.48 11.86
CA ALA A 113 17.52 -8.04 13.19
C ALA A 113 18.61 -7.32 13.99
N PHE A 114 19.68 -6.86 13.33
CA PHE A 114 20.78 -6.16 13.99
C PHE A 114 20.35 -4.79 14.53
N PRO A 115 19.77 -3.85 13.73
CA PRO A 115 19.22 -2.60 14.25
C PRO A 115 18.07 -2.80 15.25
N PHE A 116 17.28 -3.86 15.10
CA PHE A 116 16.27 -4.24 16.08
C PHE A 116 16.89 -4.50 17.47
N LEU A 117 17.93 -5.35 17.53
CA LEU A 117 18.63 -5.66 18.78
C LEU A 117 19.35 -4.43 19.33
N ALA A 118 20.06 -3.69 18.47
CA ALA A 118 20.74 -2.46 18.87
C ALA A 118 19.76 -1.45 19.48
N GLY A 119 18.66 -1.16 18.79
CA GLY A 119 17.63 -0.24 19.27
C GLY A 119 16.96 -0.69 20.56
N GLN A 120 16.84 -2.00 20.82
CA GLN A 120 16.31 -2.48 22.10
C GLN A 120 17.21 -2.15 23.29
N LEU A 121 18.53 -2.17 23.07
CA LEU A 121 19.54 -1.92 24.10
C LEU A 121 19.81 -0.42 24.28
N THR A 122 19.73 0.37 23.21
CA THR A 122 20.11 1.80 23.23
C THR A 122 18.94 2.75 23.47
N VAL A 123 17.73 2.40 23.04
CA VAL A 123 16.57 3.30 23.14
C VAL A 123 15.81 3.07 24.45
N VAL A 124 15.86 4.05 25.34
CA VAL A 124 15.10 4.06 26.59
C VAL A 124 13.74 4.73 26.38
N ALA A 125 12.82 4.02 25.72
CA ALA A 125 11.44 4.46 25.51
C ALA A 125 10.47 3.29 25.67
N GLU A 126 9.24 3.57 26.10
CA GLU A 126 8.18 2.56 26.13
C GLU A 126 7.79 2.14 24.71
N GLY A 127 7.62 0.84 24.48
CA GLY A 127 7.20 0.34 23.17
C GLY A 127 7.52 -1.13 22.96
N ASN A 128 6.71 -1.80 22.13
CA ASN A 128 6.87 -3.23 21.86
C ASN A 128 7.66 -3.48 20.57
N GLY A 129 8.98 -3.33 20.69
CA GLY A 129 9.89 -3.49 19.55
C GLY A 129 9.82 -4.87 18.85
N PRO A 130 9.74 -6.02 19.56
CA PRO A 130 9.63 -7.32 18.90
C PRO A 130 8.36 -7.44 18.05
N ILE A 131 7.22 -6.98 18.58
CA ILE A 131 5.95 -7.02 17.85
C ILE A 131 6.00 -6.11 16.63
N ASN A 132 6.51 -4.88 16.77
CA ASN A 132 6.63 -3.94 15.65
C ASN A 132 7.58 -4.46 14.56
N TRP A 133 8.70 -5.08 14.95
CA TRP A 133 9.63 -5.72 14.02
C TRP A 133 8.96 -6.87 13.26
N ILE A 134 8.30 -7.79 13.97
CA ILE A 134 7.57 -8.91 13.35
C ILE A 134 6.48 -8.41 12.40
N ARG A 135 5.71 -7.38 12.81
CA ARG A 135 4.69 -6.75 11.95
C ARG A 135 5.32 -6.18 10.69
N TRP A 136 6.44 -5.47 10.81
CA TRP A 136 7.17 -4.93 9.66
C TRP A 136 7.65 -6.04 8.71
N LEU A 137 8.21 -7.13 9.24
CA LEU A 137 8.59 -8.30 8.45
C LEU A 137 7.40 -8.91 7.70
N PHE A 138 6.24 -9.05 8.34
CA PHE A 138 5.04 -9.54 7.67
C PHE A 138 4.57 -8.59 6.57
N ASN A 139 4.61 -7.28 6.79
CA ASN A 139 4.27 -6.30 5.75
C ASN A 139 5.22 -6.38 4.54
N LEU A 140 6.53 -6.55 4.75
CA LEU A 140 7.50 -6.80 3.67
C LEU A 140 7.22 -8.10 2.91
N SER A 141 6.86 -9.14 3.67
CA SER A 141 6.76 -10.51 3.15
C SER A 141 5.67 -10.70 2.10
N ILE A 142 4.72 -9.75 1.99
CA ILE A 142 3.65 -9.79 0.98
C ILE A 142 4.18 -9.86 -0.45
N LEU A 143 5.38 -9.31 -0.71
CA LEU A 143 6.04 -9.45 -1.99
C LEU A 143 6.21 -10.93 -2.38
N PHE A 144 6.55 -11.80 -1.41
CA PHE A 144 6.72 -13.22 -1.65
C PHE A 144 5.39 -13.97 -1.78
N LEU A 145 4.29 -13.44 -1.24
CA LEU A 145 2.96 -14.03 -1.42
C LEU A 145 2.45 -13.85 -2.86
N VAL A 146 2.80 -12.75 -3.53
CA VAL A 146 2.39 -12.48 -4.92
C VAL A 146 2.61 -13.66 -5.87
N PRO A 147 3.84 -14.18 -6.06
CA PRO A 147 4.07 -15.29 -7.00
C PRO A 147 3.52 -16.64 -6.55
N ARG A 148 3.20 -16.76 -5.27
CA ARG A 148 2.68 -17.99 -4.67
C ARG A 148 1.15 -18.07 -4.81
N LEU A 149 0.48 -16.93 -4.76
CA LEU A 149 -0.98 -16.84 -4.71
C LEU A 149 -1.60 -16.24 -5.97
N LEU A 150 -0.93 -15.32 -6.66
CA LEU A 150 -1.42 -14.65 -7.87
C LEU A 150 -0.81 -15.29 -9.12
N THR A 151 -1.05 -16.58 -9.31
CA THR A 151 -0.41 -17.39 -10.37
C THR A 151 -1.05 -17.21 -11.75
N ASP A 152 -2.35 -16.88 -11.79
CA ASP A 152 -3.11 -16.69 -13.01
C ASP A 152 -3.68 -15.26 -13.13
N LEU A 153 -3.93 -14.84 -14.38
CA LEU A 153 -4.40 -13.49 -14.67
C LEU A 153 -5.75 -13.18 -14.01
N LYS A 154 -6.65 -14.17 -13.87
CA LYS A 154 -7.96 -13.96 -13.25
C LYS A 154 -7.81 -13.67 -11.75
N THR A 155 -6.96 -14.43 -11.06
CA THR A 155 -6.68 -14.19 -9.64
C THR A 155 -5.98 -12.86 -9.40
N LEU A 156 -5.05 -12.48 -10.28
CA LEU A 156 -4.45 -11.15 -10.26
C LEU A 156 -5.48 -10.03 -10.50
N GLU A 157 -6.34 -10.18 -11.51
CA GLU A 157 -7.42 -9.21 -11.78
C GLU A 157 -8.35 -9.07 -10.57
N ASN A 158 -8.69 -10.18 -9.90
CA ASN A 158 -9.48 -10.14 -8.67
C ASN A 158 -8.77 -9.37 -7.54
N ALA A 159 -7.44 -9.49 -7.42
CA ALA A 159 -6.67 -8.73 -6.44
C ALA A 159 -6.70 -7.22 -6.75
N VAL A 160 -6.56 -6.86 -8.03
CA VAL A 160 -6.70 -5.46 -8.47
C VAL A 160 -8.12 -4.95 -8.24
N ILE A 161 -9.15 -5.74 -8.55
CA ILE A 161 -10.55 -5.38 -8.29
C ILE A 161 -10.78 -5.19 -6.78
N ALA A 162 -10.21 -6.03 -5.92
CA ALA A 162 -10.30 -5.87 -4.47
C ALA A 162 -9.63 -4.58 -3.98
N LEU A 163 -8.41 -4.27 -4.47
CA LEU A 163 -7.73 -3.01 -4.18
C LEU A 163 -8.57 -1.80 -4.60
N LEU A 164 -9.12 -1.81 -5.81
CA LEU A 164 -9.93 -0.73 -6.34
C LEU A 164 -11.29 -0.62 -5.63
N GLY A 165 -11.90 -1.75 -5.28
CA GLY A 165 -13.14 -1.80 -4.51
C GLY A 165 -12.97 -1.18 -3.11
N GLY A 166 -11.89 -1.52 -2.41
CA GLY A 166 -11.62 -0.95 -1.09
C GLY A 166 -11.25 0.53 -1.17
N THR A 167 -10.51 0.92 -2.20
CA THR A 167 -10.24 2.34 -2.51
C THR A 167 -11.53 3.11 -2.83
N LEU A 168 -12.49 2.50 -3.54
CA LEU A 168 -13.78 3.12 -3.82
C LEU A 168 -14.57 3.35 -2.52
N LEU A 169 -14.64 2.34 -1.64
CA LEU A 169 -15.30 2.47 -0.34
C LEU A 169 -14.66 3.56 0.52
N LEU A 170 -13.33 3.63 0.53
CA LEU A 170 -12.56 4.69 1.18
C LEU A 170 -12.97 6.07 0.67
N LEU A 171 -13.01 6.24 -0.66
CA LEU A 171 -13.32 7.53 -1.30
C LEU A 171 -14.77 7.93 -1.07
N LEU A 172 -15.72 6.99 -1.19
CA LEU A 172 -17.14 7.26 -0.94
C LEU A 172 -17.38 7.70 0.51
N LEU A 173 -16.73 7.04 1.47
CA LEU A 173 -16.81 7.43 2.88
C LEU A 173 -16.16 8.79 3.12
N SER A 174 -14.90 8.96 2.71
CA SER A 174 -14.09 10.15 3.03
C SER A 174 -14.62 11.41 2.35
N ILE A 175 -14.95 11.32 1.05
CA ILE A 175 -15.53 12.45 0.29
C ILE A 175 -16.94 12.74 0.80
N GLY A 176 -17.77 11.71 1.05
CA GLY A 176 -19.13 11.91 1.57
C GLY A 176 -19.16 12.63 2.92
N VAL A 177 -18.30 12.20 3.86
CA VAL A 177 -18.16 12.86 5.17
C VAL A 177 -17.62 14.29 5.02
N TYR A 178 -16.63 14.50 4.15
CA TYR A 178 -16.04 15.82 3.96
C TYR A 178 -17.01 16.80 3.29
N VAL A 179 -17.77 16.39 2.28
CA VAL A 179 -18.77 17.25 1.61
C VAL A 179 -19.91 17.62 2.55
N THR A 180 -20.29 16.73 3.46
CA THR A 180 -21.41 16.97 4.39
C THR A 180 -21.03 17.79 5.62
N LYS A 181 -19.78 17.67 6.10
CA LYS A 181 -19.35 18.28 7.37
C LYS A 181 -18.22 19.30 7.23
N GLY A 182 -17.53 19.34 6.09
CA GLY A 182 -16.48 20.32 5.79
C GLY A 182 -15.20 20.20 6.63
N SER A 183 -15.02 19.13 7.42
CA SER A 183 -13.88 19.00 8.33
C SER A 183 -13.25 17.61 8.35
N ALA A 184 -11.92 17.57 8.50
CA ALA A 184 -11.14 16.36 8.73
C ALA A 184 -11.56 15.61 10.00
N THR A 185 -11.98 16.34 11.03
CA THR A 185 -12.34 15.79 12.35
C THR A 185 -13.67 15.04 12.32
N ALA A 186 -14.51 15.29 11.32
CA ALA A 186 -15.82 14.65 11.19
C ALA A 186 -15.75 13.12 10.99
N ILE A 187 -14.59 12.59 10.59
CA ILE A 187 -14.37 11.15 10.45
C ILE A 187 -14.14 10.46 11.81
N ILE A 188 -13.71 11.21 12.84
CA ILE A 188 -13.25 10.65 14.13
C ILE A 188 -14.30 9.76 14.81
N PRO A 189 -15.60 10.15 14.93
CA PRO A 189 -16.60 9.29 15.55
C PRO A 189 -16.78 7.96 14.81
N ILE A 190 -16.67 7.98 13.48
CA ILE A 190 -16.75 6.79 12.64
C ILE A 190 -15.53 5.89 12.90
N LEU A 191 -14.32 6.45 12.96
CA LEU A 191 -13.12 5.69 13.28
C LEU A 191 -13.17 5.08 14.69
N GLY A 192 -13.70 5.83 15.67
CA GLY A 192 -13.93 5.33 17.03
C GLY A 192 -14.84 4.10 17.04
N SER A 193 -15.94 4.12 16.27
CA SER A 193 -16.85 2.96 16.14
C SER A 193 -16.20 1.75 15.45
N LEU A 194 -15.16 1.98 14.63
CA LEU A 194 -14.41 0.94 13.91
C LEU A 194 -13.18 0.43 14.69
N GLY A 195 -13.04 0.82 15.96
CA GLY A 195 -11.98 0.32 16.83
C GLY A 195 -10.61 0.91 16.54
N TYR A 196 -10.53 2.13 16.02
CA TYR A 196 -9.26 2.83 15.84
C TYR A 196 -8.71 3.32 17.19
N SER A 197 -7.44 3.04 17.46
CA SER A 197 -6.72 3.54 18.65
C SER A 197 -6.60 5.05 18.63
N GLY A 198 -6.69 5.70 19.80
CA GLY A 198 -6.20 7.07 19.95
C GLY A 198 -7.00 8.09 19.17
N ALA A 199 -8.31 7.88 18.97
CA ALA A 199 -9.22 8.88 18.42
C ALA A 199 -9.06 10.25 19.13
N ASP A 200 -8.75 10.23 20.43
CA ASP A 200 -8.50 11.42 21.26
C ASP A 200 -7.17 12.11 20.90
N ILE A 201 -6.09 11.36 20.63
CA ILE A 201 -4.79 11.89 20.19
C ILE A 201 -4.89 12.38 18.72
N LEU A 202 -5.65 11.65 17.90
CA LEU A 202 -5.94 12.00 16.52
C LEU A 202 -6.68 13.34 16.41
N SER A 203 -7.49 13.69 17.42
CA SER A 203 -8.19 14.97 17.46
C SER A 203 -7.22 16.15 17.41
N GLN A 204 -6.13 16.14 18.18
CA GLN A 204 -5.15 17.23 18.21
C GLN A 204 -4.36 17.34 16.90
N SER A 205 -3.93 16.22 16.32
CA SER A 205 -3.23 16.23 15.02
C SER A 205 -4.14 16.58 13.84
N LEU A 206 -5.44 16.25 13.90
CA LEU A 206 -6.40 16.59 12.85
C LEU A 206 -7.00 17.99 13.00
N LEU A 207 -6.97 18.59 14.20
CA LEU A 207 -7.42 19.96 14.42
C LEU A 207 -6.58 20.97 13.62
N SER A 208 -5.25 20.81 13.59
CA SER A 208 -4.37 21.63 12.74
C SER A 208 -4.53 21.37 11.24
N LEU A 209 -5.20 20.28 10.89
CA LEU A 209 -5.48 19.84 9.52
C LEU A 209 -6.99 19.86 9.22
N ALA A 210 -7.79 20.56 10.02
CA ALA A 210 -9.25 20.43 10.02
C ALA A 210 -9.88 20.79 8.69
N SER A 211 -9.23 21.64 7.89
CA SER A 211 -9.69 21.99 6.54
C SER A 211 -9.52 20.84 5.53
N ARG A 212 -8.68 19.84 5.79
CA ARG A 212 -8.39 18.75 4.85
C ARG A 212 -9.46 17.64 4.90
N MET A 213 -9.47 16.77 3.89
CA MET A 213 -10.31 15.57 3.93
C MET A 213 -9.79 14.57 4.96
N GLY A 214 -10.62 14.25 5.94
CA GLY A 214 -10.40 13.15 6.88
C GLY A 214 -10.63 11.80 6.20
N SER A 215 -9.92 10.77 6.62
CA SER A 215 -10.07 9.42 6.05
C SER A 215 -9.69 8.33 7.05
N PRO A 216 -10.11 7.07 6.83
CA PRO A 216 -9.61 5.89 7.52
C PRO A 216 -8.09 5.68 7.56
N TRP A 217 -7.32 6.44 6.78
CA TRP A 217 -5.85 6.47 6.88
C TRP A 217 -5.33 7.38 7.99
N MET A 218 -6.23 7.98 8.79
CA MET A 218 -5.97 8.82 9.97
C MET A 218 -5.27 10.16 9.66
N HIS A 219 -4.32 10.18 8.74
CA HIS A 219 -3.55 11.36 8.37
C HIS A 219 -3.71 11.68 6.87
N PRO A 220 -4.04 12.94 6.49
CA PRO A 220 -4.26 13.32 5.09
C PRO A 220 -3.08 13.03 4.17
N ASN A 221 -1.83 13.18 4.63
CA ASN A 221 -0.67 12.87 3.78
C ASN A 221 -0.49 11.37 3.54
N VAL A 222 -0.88 10.52 4.50
CA VAL A 222 -0.84 9.05 4.33
C VAL A 222 -1.88 8.65 3.29
N ALA A 223 -3.10 9.21 3.40
CA ALA A 223 -4.16 9.01 2.42
C ALA A 223 -3.73 9.48 1.02
N GLY A 224 -3.13 10.66 0.93
CA GLY A 224 -2.58 11.20 -0.31
C GLY A 224 -1.52 10.29 -0.92
N GLY A 225 -0.55 9.82 -0.13
CA GLY A 225 0.48 8.88 -0.58
C GLY A 225 -0.11 7.57 -1.11
N ALA A 226 -1.07 6.98 -0.37
CA ALA A 226 -1.78 5.77 -0.81
C ALA A 226 -2.51 6.00 -2.16
N LEU A 227 -3.22 7.11 -2.31
CA LEU A 227 -3.89 7.48 -3.55
C LEU A 227 -2.89 7.68 -4.69
N ALA A 228 -1.80 8.41 -4.49
CA ALA A 228 -0.78 8.62 -5.53
C ALA A 228 -0.19 7.30 -6.06
N MET A 229 -0.09 6.28 -5.22
CA MET A 229 0.33 4.93 -5.63
C MET A 229 -0.79 4.15 -6.35
N LEU A 230 -2.05 4.24 -5.88
CA LEU A 230 -3.20 3.48 -6.41
C LEU A 230 -3.76 4.04 -7.72
N LEU A 231 -3.73 5.37 -7.93
CA LEU A 231 -4.33 6.04 -9.08
C LEU A 231 -3.76 5.58 -10.43
N PRO A 232 -2.44 5.45 -10.61
CA PRO A 232 -1.87 4.94 -11.86
C PRO A 232 -2.38 3.54 -12.21
N LEU A 233 -2.53 2.67 -11.20
CA LEU A 233 -3.11 1.34 -11.37
C LEU A 233 -4.59 1.43 -11.77
N ALA A 234 -5.39 2.22 -11.05
CA ALA A 234 -6.81 2.42 -11.36
C ALA A 234 -7.02 2.90 -12.79
N PHE A 235 -6.22 3.87 -13.23
CA PHE A 235 -6.27 4.41 -14.57
C PHE A 235 -5.88 3.38 -15.64
N CYS A 236 -4.71 2.73 -15.50
CA CYS A 236 -4.24 1.75 -16.48
C CYS A 236 -5.17 0.54 -16.56
N PHE A 237 -5.69 0.08 -15.43
CA PHE A 237 -6.67 -1.00 -15.37
C PHE A 237 -8.01 -0.59 -16.00
N GLY A 238 -8.55 0.57 -15.64
CA GLY A 238 -9.81 1.09 -16.18
C GLY A 238 -9.77 1.29 -17.70
N MET A 239 -8.65 1.79 -18.23
CA MET A 239 -8.49 2.02 -19.67
C MET A 239 -8.36 0.73 -20.50
N THR A 240 -7.93 -0.37 -19.88
CA THR A 240 -7.60 -1.61 -20.60
C THR A 240 -8.65 -2.72 -20.44
N ARG A 241 -9.56 -2.58 -19.49
CA ARG A 241 -10.63 -3.56 -19.21
C ARG A 241 -11.96 -3.14 -19.83
N SER A 242 -12.95 -4.04 -19.75
CA SER A 242 -14.32 -3.81 -20.21
C SER A 242 -15.33 -4.05 -19.07
N GLY A 243 -16.60 -3.68 -19.30
CA GLY A 243 -17.69 -3.93 -18.36
C GLY A 243 -17.52 -3.25 -16.99
N ALA A 244 -17.86 -3.97 -15.92
CA ALA A 244 -17.81 -3.46 -14.55
C ALA A 244 -16.39 -3.12 -14.08
N ALA A 245 -15.38 -3.90 -14.49
CA ALA A 245 -13.98 -3.65 -14.15
C ALA A 245 -13.48 -2.31 -14.69
N ARG A 246 -13.88 -1.95 -15.92
CA ARG A 246 -13.61 -0.62 -16.50
C ARG A 246 -14.26 0.50 -15.70
N LYS A 247 -15.56 0.36 -15.40
CA LYS A 247 -16.30 1.36 -14.63
C LYS A 247 -15.66 1.58 -13.26
N LEU A 248 -15.30 0.50 -12.57
CA LEU A 248 -14.62 0.56 -11.28
C LEU A 248 -13.29 1.31 -11.38
N GLY A 249 -12.40 0.91 -12.29
CA GLY A 249 -11.08 1.54 -12.45
C GLY A 249 -11.17 3.03 -12.80
N LEU A 250 -12.05 3.40 -13.73
CA LEU A 250 -12.22 4.80 -14.11
C LEU A 250 -12.89 5.65 -13.02
N THR A 251 -13.86 5.08 -12.28
CA THR A 251 -14.52 5.76 -11.16
C THR A 251 -13.52 6.02 -10.03
N VAL A 252 -12.70 5.01 -9.69
CA VAL A 252 -11.65 5.15 -8.68
C VAL A 252 -10.58 6.14 -9.12
N ALA A 253 -10.19 6.15 -10.41
CA ALA A 253 -9.25 7.13 -10.91
C ALA A 253 -9.80 8.58 -10.81
N ALA A 254 -11.07 8.78 -11.17
CA ALA A 254 -11.72 10.09 -11.11
C ALA A 254 -11.94 10.57 -9.68
N LEU A 255 -12.63 9.78 -8.85
CA LEU A 255 -12.85 10.11 -7.43
C LEU A 255 -11.54 10.18 -6.65
N GLY A 256 -10.56 9.35 -7.02
CA GLY A 256 -9.25 9.34 -6.40
C GLY A 256 -8.45 10.61 -6.72
N ALA A 257 -8.58 11.18 -7.92
CA ALA A 257 -7.98 12.47 -8.26
C ALA A 257 -8.60 13.61 -7.44
N VAL A 258 -9.94 13.60 -7.29
CA VAL A 258 -10.66 14.54 -6.41
C VAL A 258 -10.22 14.35 -4.97
N GLY A 259 -10.22 13.12 -4.46
CA GLY A 259 -9.79 12.78 -3.11
C GLY A 259 -8.36 13.23 -2.84
N LEU A 260 -7.43 13.02 -3.77
CA LEU A 260 -6.04 13.48 -3.64
C LEU A 260 -5.96 15.00 -3.48
N LEU A 261 -6.69 15.77 -4.29
CA LEU A 261 -6.76 17.23 -4.13
C LEU A 261 -7.32 17.62 -2.76
N LEU A 262 -8.38 16.94 -2.30
CA LEU A 262 -9.02 17.22 -1.01
C LEU A 262 -8.15 16.81 0.20
N THR A 263 -7.25 15.83 0.06
CA THR A 263 -6.28 15.50 1.12
C THR A 263 -5.26 16.62 1.35
N GLY A 264 -5.01 17.48 0.36
CA GLY A 264 -4.03 18.57 0.47
C GLY A 264 -2.58 18.09 0.60
N SER A 265 -2.28 16.84 0.21
CA SER A 265 -0.92 16.30 0.28
C SER A 265 -0.08 16.77 -0.90
N ARG A 266 0.80 17.75 -0.65
CA ARG A 266 1.75 18.31 -1.63
C ARG A 266 2.63 17.25 -2.29
N GLY A 267 3.31 16.45 -1.48
CA GLY A 267 4.25 15.43 -1.95
C GLY A 267 3.57 14.39 -2.84
N ALA A 268 2.34 14.01 -2.49
CA ALA A 268 1.55 13.07 -3.27
C ALA A 268 1.01 13.67 -4.58
N LEU A 269 0.61 14.94 -4.59
CA LEU A 269 0.18 15.63 -5.81
C LEU A 269 1.34 15.81 -6.79
N LEU A 270 2.49 16.32 -6.29
CA LEU A 270 3.70 16.49 -7.09
C LEU A 270 4.21 15.16 -7.64
N SER A 271 4.18 14.08 -6.84
CA SER A 271 4.59 12.76 -7.30
C SER A 271 3.69 12.22 -8.40
N LEU A 272 2.37 12.36 -8.26
CA LEU A 272 1.43 11.96 -9.30
C LEU A 272 1.65 12.76 -10.59
N ILE A 273 1.80 14.09 -10.51
CA ILE A 273 2.07 14.96 -11.66
C ILE A 273 3.37 14.55 -12.36
N ALA A 274 4.46 14.38 -11.61
CA ALA A 274 5.74 13.95 -12.15
C ALA A 274 5.63 12.60 -12.88
N MET A 275 4.88 11.65 -12.31
CA MET A 275 4.67 10.35 -12.93
C MET A 275 3.77 10.41 -14.17
N MET A 276 2.72 11.25 -14.16
CA MET A 276 1.89 11.45 -15.34
C MET A 276 2.68 12.13 -16.47
N LEU A 277 3.56 13.09 -16.16
CA LEU A 277 4.46 13.71 -17.15
C LEU A 277 5.44 12.69 -17.74
N LEU A 278 6.02 11.82 -16.90
CA LEU A 278 6.88 10.72 -17.35
C LEU A 278 6.14 9.78 -18.31
N MET A 279 4.91 9.40 -17.98
CA MET A 279 4.05 8.57 -18.82
C MET A 279 3.64 9.29 -20.12
N ALA A 280 3.35 10.59 -20.06
CA ALA A 280 3.01 11.41 -21.22
C ALA A 280 4.19 11.54 -22.19
N ARG A 281 5.42 11.71 -21.67
CA ARG A 281 6.66 11.69 -22.46
C ARG A 281 6.85 10.37 -23.21
N ARG A 282 6.35 9.26 -22.67
CA ARG A 282 6.34 7.93 -23.32
C ARG A 282 5.20 7.74 -24.34
N ARG A 283 4.44 8.80 -24.64
CA ARG A 283 3.34 8.87 -25.62
C ARG A 283 2.27 7.79 -25.41
N ILE A 284 1.88 7.56 -24.16
CA ILE A 284 0.72 6.73 -23.85
C ILE A 284 -0.54 7.43 -24.40
N PRO A 285 -1.33 6.76 -25.26
CA PRO A 285 -2.50 7.38 -25.87
C PRO A 285 -3.51 7.84 -24.81
N HIS A 286 -4.20 8.95 -25.08
CA HIS A 286 -5.22 9.59 -24.23
C HIS A 286 -4.73 10.19 -22.90
N LEU A 287 -3.55 9.83 -22.39
CA LEU A 287 -3.07 10.37 -21.11
C LEU A 287 -2.84 11.89 -21.15
N GLY A 288 -2.33 12.44 -22.26
CA GLY A 288 -2.18 13.89 -22.42
C GLY A 288 -3.53 14.63 -22.41
N ARG A 289 -4.59 14.03 -22.98
CA ARG A 289 -5.95 14.59 -22.93
C ARG A 289 -6.54 14.50 -21.52
N LEU A 290 -6.25 13.44 -20.79
CA LEU A 290 -6.67 13.30 -19.41
C LEU A 290 -5.94 14.25 -18.46
N LEU A 291 -4.65 14.51 -18.71
CA LEU A 291 -3.89 15.55 -18.02
C LEU A 291 -4.53 16.93 -18.25
N MET A 292 -4.87 17.26 -19.50
CA MET A 292 -5.60 18.49 -19.82
C MET A 292 -6.99 18.52 -19.17
N GLY A 293 -7.73 17.41 -19.19
CA GLY A 293 -9.04 17.31 -18.55
C GLY A 293 -8.95 17.45 -17.02
N GLY A 294 -7.93 16.87 -16.40
CA GLY A 294 -7.65 17.02 -14.97
C GLY A 294 -7.23 18.44 -14.60
N LEU A 295 -6.44 19.10 -15.46
CA LEU A 295 -6.09 20.51 -15.30
C LEU A 295 -7.35 21.40 -15.37
N VAL A 296 -8.19 21.21 -16.39
CA VAL A 296 -9.45 21.95 -16.54
C VAL A 296 -10.40 21.67 -15.38
N ALA A 297 -10.56 20.42 -14.98
CA ALA A 297 -11.39 20.05 -13.83
C ALA A 297 -10.85 20.66 -12.53
N GLY A 298 -9.53 20.69 -12.35
CA GLY A 298 -8.88 21.37 -11.23
C GLY A 298 -9.16 22.87 -11.23
N ILE A 299 -9.04 23.53 -12.39
CA ILE A 299 -9.39 24.95 -12.57
C ILE A 299 -10.87 25.20 -12.24
N VAL A 300 -11.78 24.36 -12.74
CA VAL A 300 -13.22 24.47 -12.42
C VAL A 300 -13.45 24.29 -10.92
N LEU A 301 -12.83 23.29 -10.29
CA LEU A 301 -12.95 23.08 -8.84
C LEU A 301 -12.43 24.29 -8.06
N LEU A 302 -11.37 24.93 -8.53
CA LEU A 302 -10.84 26.17 -7.93
C LEU A 302 -11.78 27.36 -8.05
N MET A 303 -12.49 27.48 -9.17
CA MET A 303 -13.46 28.56 -9.38
C MET A 303 -14.69 28.43 -8.48
N PHE A 304 -15.11 27.20 -8.16
CA PHE A 304 -16.35 26.93 -7.43
C PHE A 304 -16.16 26.49 -5.97
N TYR A 305 -14.92 26.25 -5.51
CA TYR A 305 -14.63 25.83 -4.15
C TYR A 305 -13.58 26.74 -3.49
N PRO A 306 -14.01 27.86 -2.87
CA PRO A 306 -13.13 28.84 -2.24
C PRO A 306 -12.08 28.25 -1.28
N PRO A 307 -12.38 27.22 -0.46
CA PRO A 307 -11.36 26.63 0.41
C PRO A 307 -10.20 25.94 -0.33
N LEU A 308 -10.36 25.59 -1.62
CA LEU A 308 -9.25 25.09 -2.45
C LEU A 308 -8.44 26.26 -3.05
N HIS A 309 -9.07 27.41 -3.31
CA HIS A 309 -8.38 28.63 -3.74
C HIS A 309 -7.37 29.09 -2.68
N ASP A 310 -7.83 29.28 -1.44
CA ASP A 310 -6.98 29.70 -0.32
C ASP A 310 -5.82 28.73 -0.10
N ARG A 311 -6.05 27.43 -0.36
CA ARG A 311 -5.01 26.40 -0.30
C ARG A 311 -4.01 26.50 -1.42
N LEU A 312 -4.44 26.68 -2.68
CA LEU A 312 -3.50 26.83 -3.78
C LEU A 312 -2.65 28.08 -3.63
N MET A 313 -3.22 29.16 -3.12
CA MET A 313 -2.45 30.36 -2.79
C MET A 313 -1.49 30.09 -1.63
N GLY A 314 -1.93 29.38 -0.59
CA GLY A 314 -1.07 28.92 0.51
C GLY A 314 0.04 27.95 0.09
N LEU A 315 -0.14 27.20 -1.01
CA LEU A 315 0.89 26.31 -1.57
C LEU A 315 2.12 27.07 -2.11
N PHE A 316 1.97 28.37 -2.40
CA PHE A 316 3.02 29.24 -2.94
C PHE A 316 3.46 30.34 -1.95
N SER A 317 2.91 30.39 -0.73
CA SER A 317 3.32 31.35 0.31
C SER A 317 4.36 30.73 1.26
N ASP A 318 5.42 31.48 1.58
CA ASP A 318 6.58 31.03 2.37
C ASP A 318 6.32 30.77 3.88
N ASP A 319 5.12 31.07 4.40
CA ASP A 319 4.77 30.98 5.83
C ASP A 319 4.29 29.59 6.29
N ASP A 320 4.95 28.53 5.81
CA ASP A 320 4.48 27.18 6.06
C ASP A 320 5.26 26.50 7.18
N ALA A 321 4.71 26.53 8.39
CA ALA A 321 5.23 25.82 9.56
C ALA A 321 5.61 24.36 9.25
N SER A 322 4.88 23.70 8.33
CA SER A 322 5.16 22.33 7.90
C SER A 322 6.43 22.17 7.05
N THR A 323 6.79 23.18 6.25
CA THR A 323 8.03 23.20 5.46
C THR A 323 9.22 23.58 6.34
N ALA A 324 9.04 24.55 7.24
CA ALA A 324 10.05 24.94 8.21
C ALA A 324 10.44 23.79 9.15
N ILE A 325 9.44 23.04 9.67
CA ILE A 325 9.70 21.85 10.49
C ILE A 325 10.53 20.82 9.71
N ARG A 326 10.22 20.55 8.44
CA ARG A 326 11.01 19.59 7.62
C ARG A 326 12.46 20.04 7.40
N PHE A 327 12.71 21.34 7.23
CA PHE A 327 14.08 21.84 7.15
C PHE A 327 14.82 21.66 8.48
N LEU A 328 14.15 21.88 9.61
CA LEU A 328 14.70 21.60 10.94
C LEU A 328 14.97 20.10 11.16
N GLU A 329 14.06 19.23 10.72
CA GLU A 329 14.26 17.78 10.74
C GLU A 329 15.55 17.40 9.98
N TYR A 330 15.79 18.03 8.82
CA TYR A 330 16.97 17.75 8.00
C TYR A 330 18.25 18.34 8.57
N SER A 331 18.21 19.52 9.19
CA SER A 331 19.39 20.12 9.82
C SER A 331 19.86 19.34 11.05
N HIS A 332 18.92 18.78 11.83
CA HIS A 332 19.22 17.99 13.03
C HIS A 332 19.34 16.49 12.78
N PHE A 333 19.11 16.04 11.54
CA PHE A 333 19.24 14.63 11.18
C PHE A 333 20.65 14.04 11.45
N PRO A 334 21.77 14.76 11.21
CA PRO A 334 23.11 14.26 11.55
C PRO A 334 23.28 13.96 13.05
N ASP A 335 22.73 14.82 13.92
CA ASP A 335 22.77 14.62 15.38
C ASP A 335 22.01 13.36 15.79
N ALA A 336 20.87 13.14 15.13
CA ALA A 336 20.02 11.97 15.33
C ALA A 336 20.77 10.67 14.94
N VAL A 337 21.53 10.69 13.83
CA VAL A 337 22.36 9.57 13.39
C VAL A 337 23.59 9.39 14.28
N ALA A 338 24.21 10.47 14.77
CA ALA A 338 25.33 10.38 15.71
C ALA A 338 24.90 9.76 17.04
N THR A 339 23.69 10.06 17.50
CA THR A 339 23.10 9.47 18.71
C THR A 339 22.77 7.98 18.53
N PHE A 340 22.27 7.59 17.35
CA PHE A 340 21.86 6.22 17.03
C PHE A 340 22.52 5.71 15.74
N PRO A 341 23.84 5.43 15.72
CA PRO A 341 24.58 5.12 14.50
C PRO A 341 24.15 3.82 13.82
N PHE A 342 23.61 2.88 14.59
CA PHE A 342 23.07 1.61 14.09
C PHE A 342 21.54 1.65 13.87
N GLY A 343 20.93 2.83 14.02
CA GLY A 343 19.49 3.05 13.97
C GLY A 343 18.79 2.80 15.31
N ILE A 344 17.58 3.35 15.43
CA ILE A 344 16.75 3.26 16.64
C ILE A 344 15.95 1.93 16.73
N GLY A 345 15.99 1.11 15.68
CA GLY A 345 15.25 -0.14 15.60
C GLY A 345 13.73 0.06 15.57
N PHE A 346 12.99 -0.85 16.21
CA PHE A 346 11.52 -0.94 16.09
C PHE A 346 10.76 -0.65 17.38
N LYS A 347 11.47 -0.24 18.45
CA LYS A 347 10.90 -0.05 19.78
C LYS A 347 9.84 1.04 19.81
N THR A 348 10.19 2.22 19.30
CA THR A 348 9.29 3.37 19.16
C THR A 348 9.37 3.93 17.74
N ASP A 349 8.33 4.65 17.32
CA ASP A 349 8.38 5.47 16.12
C ASP A 349 9.05 6.83 16.40
N PRO A 350 9.80 7.37 15.43
CA PRO A 350 10.40 8.71 15.53
C PRO A 350 9.34 9.79 15.79
N PRO A 351 9.67 10.84 16.56
CA PRO A 351 10.93 11.08 17.26
C PRO A 351 11.13 10.20 18.51
N VAL A 352 12.38 10.05 18.96
CA VAL A 352 12.68 9.40 20.25
C VAL A 352 12.65 10.47 21.34
N LEU A 353 11.58 10.47 22.15
CA LEU A 353 11.41 11.42 23.25
C LEU A 353 12.64 11.43 24.17
N GLY A 354 13.13 12.63 24.50
CA GLY A 354 14.29 12.85 25.36
C GLY A 354 15.66 12.76 24.67
N TYR A 355 15.71 12.37 23.40
CA TYR A 355 16.94 12.34 22.60
C TYR A 355 16.86 13.24 21.38
N THR A 356 15.73 13.23 20.68
CA THR A 356 15.48 14.07 19.51
C THR A 356 14.10 14.71 19.61
N GLU A 357 14.03 16.00 19.29
CA GLU A 357 12.75 16.73 19.28
C GLU A 357 12.00 16.57 17.94
N PHE A 358 12.72 16.19 16.88
CA PHE A 358 12.22 16.19 15.51
C PHE A 358 12.03 14.78 14.95
N GLY A 359 10.88 14.56 14.31
CA GLY A 359 10.61 13.37 13.52
C GLY A 359 11.39 13.36 12.21
N ILE A 360 11.14 12.38 11.33
CA ILE A 360 11.77 12.32 10.00
C ILE A 360 10.71 12.11 8.94
N SER A 361 10.41 13.17 8.20
CA SER A 361 9.41 13.23 7.14
C SER A 361 10.01 12.90 5.76
N ASN A 362 10.88 11.91 5.68
CA ASN A 362 11.52 11.47 4.44
C ASN A 362 11.79 9.96 4.47
N LEU A 363 11.32 9.22 3.47
CA LEU A 363 11.46 7.77 3.35
C LEU A 363 12.91 7.31 3.50
N TRP A 364 13.80 7.98 2.78
CA TRP A 364 15.20 7.64 2.62
C TRP A 364 15.97 7.88 3.93
N LEU A 365 15.77 9.04 4.54
CA LEU A 365 16.38 9.35 5.83
C LEU A 365 15.80 8.49 6.96
N ASN A 366 14.51 8.14 6.89
CA ASN A 366 13.88 7.28 7.89
C ASN A 366 14.46 5.85 7.85
N TYR A 367 14.80 5.33 6.66
CA TYR A 367 15.57 4.07 6.57
C TYR A 367 16.91 4.15 7.31
N ILE A 368 17.66 5.23 7.15
CA ILE A 368 18.91 5.44 7.89
C ILE A 368 18.62 5.52 9.40
N TYR A 369 17.58 6.25 9.81
CA TYR A 369 17.30 6.46 11.22
C TYR A 369 16.83 5.20 11.95
N LYS A 370 16.05 4.35 11.28
CA LYS A 370 15.50 3.11 11.86
C LYS A 370 16.48 1.95 11.78
N ILE A 371 17.17 1.79 10.65
CA ILE A 371 18.00 0.60 10.37
C ILE A 371 19.44 0.92 9.95
N GLY A 372 19.88 2.16 10.10
CA GLY A 372 21.24 2.59 9.78
C GLY A 372 21.53 2.72 8.29
N ILE A 373 22.72 3.26 7.98
CA ILE A 373 23.23 3.39 6.61
C ILE A 373 23.24 2.04 5.86
N PRO A 374 23.67 0.90 6.44
CA PRO A 374 23.67 -0.35 5.70
C PRO A 374 22.26 -0.81 5.28
N GLY A 375 21.26 -0.59 6.13
CA GLY A 375 19.87 -0.90 5.81
C GLY A 375 19.33 -0.04 4.65
N MET A 376 19.68 1.24 4.64
CA MET A 376 19.37 2.15 3.54
C MET A 376 20.06 1.74 2.22
N LEU A 377 21.34 1.35 2.27
CA LEU A 377 22.05 0.85 1.08
C LEU A 377 21.41 -0.41 0.52
N LEU A 378 20.95 -1.33 1.38
CA LEU A 378 20.18 -2.51 0.96
C LEU A 378 18.85 -2.10 0.32
N PHE A 379 18.12 -1.14 0.89
CA PHE A 379 16.89 -0.62 0.29
C PHE A 379 17.12 -0.01 -1.10
N ILE A 380 18.19 0.78 -1.27
CA ILE A 380 18.60 1.31 -2.59
C ILE A 380 18.95 0.16 -3.55
N ALA A 381 19.70 -0.84 -3.10
CA ALA A 381 20.06 -2.00 -3.92
C ALA A 381 18.80 -2.76 -4.40
N ILE A 382 17.80 -2.93 -3.54
CA ILE A 382 16.52 -3.56 -3.88
C ILE A 382 15.78 -2.72 -4.93
N THR A 383 15.62 -1.41 -4.71
CA THR A 383 14.86 -0.53 -5.62
C THR A 383 15.55 -0.41 -6.98
N VAL A 384 16.87 -0.31 -7.03
CA VAL A 384 17.65 -0.33 -8.28
C VAL A 384 17.53 -1.69 -8.97
N SER A 385 17.63 -2.80 -8.24
CA SER A 385 17.46 -4.14 -8.82
C SER A 385 16.05 -4.34 -9.35
N TRP A 386 15.03 -3.88 -8.62
CA TRP A 386 13.63 -3.91 -9.04
C TRP A 386 13.43 -3.12 -10.33
N TRP A 387 13.94 -1.88 -10.38
CA TRP A 387 13.82 -1.02 -11.56
C TRP A 387 14.46 -1.65 -12.80
N LYS A 388 15.64 -2.28 -12.66
CA LYS A 388 16.28 -3.00 -13.76
C LYS A 388 15.40 -4.12 -14.31
N GLU A 389 14.64 -4.79 -13.45
CA GLU A 389 13.73 -5.87 -13.85
C GLU A 389 12.43 -5.35 -14.47
N VAL A 390 11.81 -4.31 -13.91
CA VAL A 390 10.45 -3.89 -14.34
C VAL A 390 10.44 -2.78 -15.39
N ARG A 391 11.56 -2.06 -15.57
CA ARG A 391 11.57 -0.89 -16.47
C ARG A 391 11.07 -1.27 -17.87
N PRO A 392 10.17 -0.47 -18.46
CA PRO A 392 9.73 -0.69 -19.82
C PRO A 392 10.90 -0.48 -20.80
N GLY A 393 10.82 -1.12 -21.96
CA GLY A 393 11.78 -0.93 -23.04
C GLY A 393 11.87 0.53 -23.51
N SER A 394 12.89 0.82 -24.31
CA SER A 394 13.02 2.12 -24.99
C SER A 394 11.90 2.30 -26.02
N GLY A 395 11.35 3.51 -26.11
CA GLY A 395 10.32 3.86 -27.10
C GLY A 395 8.91 4.07 -26.54
N ARG A 396 7.94 4.08 -27.45
CA ARG A 396 6.52 4.32 -27.19
C ARG A 396 5.88 3.10 -26.50
N ILE A 397 5.13 3.35 -25.44
CA ILE A 397 4.39 2.31 -24.73
C ILE A 397 2.95 2.31 -25.23
N VAL A 398 2.52 1.19 -25.80
CA VAL A 398 1.11 0.94 -26.12
C VAL A 398 0.46 0.27 -24.92
N LEU A 399 -0.59 0.89 -24.39
CA LEU A 399 -1.32 0.35 -23.25
C LEU A 399 -2.26 -0.77 -23.74
N THR A 400 -2.07 -1.98 -23.26
CA THR A 400 -2.83 -3.19 -23.64
C THR A 400 -3.43 -3.87 -22.40
N ARG A 401 -4.37 -4.80 -22.63
CA ARG A 401 -4.95 -5.60 -21.55
C ARG A 401 -3.88 -6.34 -20.74
N ASP A 402 -2.85 -6.85 -21.39
CA ASP A 402 -1.82 -7.66 -20.73
C ASP A 402 -0.86 -6.81 -19.90
N ASN A 403 -0.48 -5.61 -20.37
CA ASN A 403 0.52 -4.79 -19.69
C ASN A 403 -0.05 -3.74 -18.73
N GLY A 404 -1.37 -3.49 -18.75
CA GLY A 404 -1.99 -2.42 -17.96
C GLY A 404 -1.75 -2.53 -16.45
N ILE A 405 -1.82 -3.75 -15.90
CA ILE A 405 -1.57 -3.98 -14.46
C ILE A 405 -0.08 -3.75 -14.14
N ALA A 406 0.82 -4.32 -14.94
CA ALA A 406 2.26 -4.17 -14.75
C ALA A 406 2.69 -2.70 -14.78
N LEU A 407 2.22 -1.95 -15.78
CA LEU A 407 2.53 -0.53 -15.94
C LEU A 407 1.93 0.30 -14.81
N GLY A 408 0.67 0.07 -14.47
CA GLY A 408 -0.02 0.75 -13.37
C GLY A 408 0.69 0.56 -12.03
N CYS A 409 1.05 -0.68 -11.69
CA CYS A 409 1.82 -0.97 -10.47
C CYS A 409 3.21 -0.34 -10.50
N THR A 410 3.92 -0.42 -11.65
CA THR A 410 5.26 0.17 -11.79
C THR A 410 5.23 1.69 -11.58
N THR A 411 4.29 2.38 -12.23
CA THR A 411 4.10 3.81 -12.04
C THR A 411 3.68 4.15 -10.62
N GLY A 412 2.83 3.34 -9.99
CA GLY A 412 2.46 3.51 -8.58
C GLY A 412 3.66 3.42 -7.64
N VAL A 413 4.55 2.44 -7.82
CA VAL A 413 5.79 2.33 -7.03
C VAL A 413 6.70 3.53 -7.25
N LEU A 414 6.85 4.00 -8.49
CA LEU A 414 7.64 5.21 -8.76
C LEU A 414 7.03 6.45 -8.11
N ALA A 415 5.70 6.60 -8.12
CA ALA A 415 5.00 7.67 -7.41
C ALA A 415 5.28 7.60 -5.90
N ALA A 416 5.21 6.40 -5.31
CA ALA A 416 5.52 6.17 -3.91
C ALA A 416 6.97 6.53 -3.56
N LEU A 417 7.95 6.09 -4.35
CA LEU A 417 9.37 6.41 -4.15
C LEU A 417 9.66 7.92 -4.29
N PHE A 418 9.04 8.58 -5.25
CA PHE A 418 9.18 10.03 -5.43
C PHE A 418 8.50 10.81 -4.31
N SER A 419 7.29 10.39 -3.90
CA SER A 419 6.62 10.93 -2.71
C SER A 419 7.47 10.72 -1.45
N GLY A 420 8.26 9.64 -1.41
CA GLY A 420 9.21 9.32 -0.35
C GLY A 420 10.29 10.39 -0.12
N LEU A 421 10.54 11.27 -1.08
CA LEU A 421 11.44 12.42 -0.90
C LEU A 421 10.83 13.49 0.04
N PHE A 422 9.51 13.45 0.25
CA PHE A 422 8.76 14.45 1.00
C PHE A 422 8.01 13.88 2.22
N ASP A 423 7.90 12.55 2.31
CA ASP A 423 7.20 11.87 3.41
C ASP A 423 7.82 10.48 3.65
N HIS A 424 7.63 9.91 4.84
CA HIS A 424 8.23 8.64 5.24
C HIS A 424 7.31 7.42 5.18
N TYR A 425 6.03 7.58 4.81
CA TYR A 425 5.01 6.57 5.10
C TYR A 425 5.20 5.21 4.41
N PHE A 426 6.04 5.12 3.38
CA PHE A 426 6.32 3.86 2.68
C PHE A 426 7.45 3.02 3.31
N SER A 427 8.10 3.45 4.40
CA SER A 427 9.20 2.70 5.06
C SER A 427 8.74 1.86 6.25
N PHE A 428 8.04 2.47 7.22
CA PHE A 428 7.71 1.82 8.51
C PHE A 428 6.23 1.94 8.92
N THR A 429 5.37 2.55 8.10
CA THR A 429 3.93 2.60 8.37
C THR A 429 3.26 1.30 7.91
N SER A 430 3.01 0.39 8.86
CA SER A 430 2.53 -1.00 8.66
C SER A 430 1.83 -1.30 7.32
N VAL A 431 0.59 -0.85 7.15
CA VAL A 431 -0.24 -1.27 6.00
C VAL A 431 0.21 -0.66 4.68
N LEU A 432 0.73 0.57 4.71
CA LEU A 432 1.22 1.22 3.49
C LEU A 432 2.52 0.57 2.99
N VAL A 433 3.37 0.11 3.90
CA VAL A 433 4.54 -0.73 3.58
C VAL A 433 4.07 -2.00 2.87
N ALA A 434 3.05 -2.69 3.37
CA ALA A 434 2.52 -3.88 2.69
C ALA A 434 2.01 -3.57 1.27
N PHE A 435 1.29 -2.47 1.05
CA PHE A 435 0.87 -2.12 -0.30
C PHE A 435 2.02 -1.76 -1.23
N PHE A 436 3.04 -1.05 -0.73
CA PHE A 436 4.24 -0.78 -1.50
C PHE A 436 4.88 -2.08 -1.99
N TRP A 437 5.12 -3.04 -1.08
CA TRP A 437 5.73 -4.32 -1.42
C TRP A 437 4.83 -5.23 -2.25
N LEU A 438 3.51 -5.12 -2.11
CA LEU A 438 2.54 -5.78 -2.99
C LEU A 438 2.66 -5.27 -4.44
N PHE A 439 2.75 -3.95 -4.64
CA PHE A 439 2.90 -3.34 -5.96
C PHE A 439 4.25 -3.67 -6.59
N VAL A 440 5.32 -3.68 -5.79
CA VAL A 440 6.66 -4.16 -6.20
C VAL A 440 6.57 -5.63 -6.64
N GLY A 441 5.92 -6.50 -5.86
CA GLY A 441 5.72 -7.90 -6.22
C GLY A 441 4.91 -8.08 -7.51
N ILE A 442 3.76 -7.42 -7.64
CA ILE A 442 2.90 -7.53 -8.83
C ILE A 442 3.65 -7.06 -10.07
N SER A 443 4.34 -5.91 -10.01
CA SER A 443 5.09 -5.39 -11.15
C SER A 443 6.22 -6.31 -11.60
N LEU A 444 6.96 -6.95 -10.67
CA LEU A 444 8.00 -7.93 -10.98
C LEU A 444 7.44 -9.14 -11.73
N TYR A 445 6.41 -9.76 -11.15
CA TYR A 445 5.89 -11.02 -11.67
C TYR A 445 5.11 -10.85 -12.96
N GLU A 446 4.35 -9.77 -13.10
CA GLU A 446 3.67 -9.47 -14.36
C GLU A 446 4.65 -9.13 -15.48
N THR A 447 5.69 -8.33 -15.20
CA THR A 447 6.69 -8.00 -16.24
C THR A 447 7.43 -9.26 -16.70
N ARG A 448 7.74 -10.18 -15.78
CA ARG A 448 8.36 -11.47 -16.12
C ARG A 448 7.42 -12.34 -16.96
N ARG A 449 6.14 -12.44 -16.59
CA ARG A 449 5.11 -13.15 -17.37
C ARG A 449 5.04 -12.61 -18.79
N LEU A 450 4.97 -11.29 -18.95
CA LEU A 450 4.92 -10.62 -20.25
C LEU A 450 6.16 -10.90 -21.10
N ARG A 451 7.35 -10.88 -20.50
CA ARG A 451 8.59 -11.24 -21.21
C ARG A 451 8.56 -12.70 -21.66
N ALA A 452 8.16 -13.62 -20.79
CA ALA A 452 8.07 -15.05 -21.13
C ALA A 452 7.06 -15.31 -22.27
N SER A 453 5.91 -14.64 -22.27
CA SER A 453 4.92 -14.69 -23.35
C SER A 453 5.46 -14.13 -24.67
N ALA A 454 6.28 -13.07 -24.63
CA ALA A 454 6.93 -12.51 -25.81
C ALA A 454 7.98 -13.46 -26.42
N TYR A 455 8.73 -14.21 -25.59
CA TYR A 455 9.69 -15.22 -26.08
C TYR A 455 9.03 -16.47 -26.68
N THR A 456 7.85 -16.84 -26.19
CA THR A 456 7.12 -18.04 -26.63
C THR A 456 6.23 -17.79 -27.85
N THR A 457 6.06 -16.54 -28.27
CA THR A 457 5.44 -16.19 -29.55
C THR A 457 6.56 -16.05 -30.59
N PRO A 458 6.90 -17.10 -31.37
CA PRO A 458 7.94 -16.97 -32.36
C PRO A 458 7.54 -15.94 -33.42
N ARG A 459 8.53 -15.20 -33.94
CA ARG A 459 8.46 -14.44 -35.19
C ARG A 459 8.26 -15.37 -36.41
N HIS A 460 7.25 -16.24 -36.38
CA HIS A 460 6.96 -17.18 -37.47
C HIS A 460 6.03 -16.60 -38.55
N LEU A 461 5.74 -15.29 -38.52
CA LEU A 461 4.97 -14.61 -39.57
C LEU A 461 5.82 -13.75 -40.52
N GLU A 462 7.16 -13.74 -40.40
CA GLU A 462 8.05 -13.02 -41.34
C GLU A 462 8.81 -13.96 -42.31
N ALA A 463 8.51 -15.26 -42.33
CA ALA A 463 9.14 -16.22 -43.25
C ALA A 463 8.09 -17.02 -44.04
N SER A 464 7.26 -16.32 -44.81
CA SER A 464 6.54 -16.91 -45.95
C SER A 464 6.47 -15.92 -47.11
N HIS A 465 7.62 -15.37 -47.49
CA HIS A 465 7.85 -15.11 -48.91
C HIS A 465 8.77 -16.22 -49.38
N GLU A 466 8.16 -17.28 -49.93
CA GLU A 466 8.92 -18.26 -50.70
C GLU A 466 9.45 -17.62 -51.99
N PRO A 467 10.63 -18.08 -52.46
CA PRO A 467 11.32 -17.55 -53.62
C PRO A 467 10.94 -18.27 -54.92
N GLY A 468 10.68 -17.49 -55.97
CA GLY A 468 10.97 -17.85 -57.36
C GLY A 468 9.93 -18.65 -58.14
N ALA A 469 9.42 -18.05 -59.23
CA ALA A 469 9.25 -18.75 -60.50
C ALA A 469 9.34 -17.73 -61.65
N SER A 470 10.33 -17.94 -62.50
CA SER A 470 10.57 -17.31 -63.79
C SER A 470 9.48 -17.64 -64.82
N SER A 471 9.04 -16.62 -65.55
CA SER A 471 8.74 -16.65 -66.99
C SER A 471 8.63 -15.22 -67.51
#